data_AF-A0A061QT18-F1
#
_entry.id   AF-A0A061QT18-F1
#
_cell.length_a   1.000
_cell.length_b   1.000
_cell.length_c   1.000
_cell.angle_alpha   90.00
_cell.angle_beta   90.00
_cell.angle_gamma   90.00
#
_symmetry.space_group_name_H-M   'P 1'
#
loop_
_entity.id
_entity.type
_entity.pdbx_description
1 polymer ?
#
loop_
_entity_poly.entity_id
_entity_poly.type
_entity_poly.pdbx_seq_one_letter_code
_entity_poly.pdbx_strand_id
1 'polypeptide(L)'
;SDVTPRWAVLGWLLQCPRTPSIAANVKLALFYDALFFDPQRDSIMNIEPAMLLMTRSIPKYVGITSMLMEFLIIAKDNYNLPRRHLTQRGFQNAMLALVRNRVVRSLDELTKAEEERWEQRQTAALRDHPIPERQAGGRLGQQDAKRHGDSTGSFITGGN
;
A
#
# COMPACT_ATOMS: atom_id res chain seq x y z
N SER A 1 -6.30 -33.25 6.41
CA SER A 1 -7.45 -33.59 5.55
C SER A 1 -7.26 -32.91 4.21
N ASP A 2 -7.57 -33.58 3.10
CA ASP A 2 -7.36 -33.09 1.72
C ASP A 2 -8.47 -32.13 1.23
N VAL A 3 -9.20 -31.50 2.15
CA VAL A 3 -10.25 -30.54 1.78
C VAL A 3 -9.61 -29.18 1.55
N THR A 4 -9.87 -28.58 0.39
CA THR A 4 -9.42 -27.23 0.06
C THR A 4 -9.90 -26.23 1.12
N PRO A 5 -8.99 -25.47 1.76
CA PRO A 5 -9.38 -24.58 2.82
C PRO A 5 -10.16 -23.38 2.28
N ARG A 6 -11.11 -22.87 3.08
CA ARG A 6 -12.02 -21.76 2.67
C ARG A 6 -11.27 -20.52 2.17
N TRP A 7 -10.15 -20.16 2.81
CA TRP A 7 -9.32 -19.02 2.39
C TRP A 7 -8.76 -19.19 0.97
N ALA A 8 -8.46 -20.41 0.53
CA ALA A 8 -7.94 -20.66 -0.81
C ALA A 8 -9.05 -20.49 -1.86
N VAL A 9 -10.27 -20.93 -1.54
CA VAL A 9 -11.46 -20.70 -2.38
C VAL A 9 -11.73 -19.20 -2.53
N LEU A 10 -11.61 -18.42 -1.45
CA LEU A 10 -11.73 -16.96 -1.50
C LEU A 10 -10.65 -16.32 -2.38
N GLY A 11 -9.41 -16.81 -2.29
CA GLY A 11 -8.31 -16.35 -3.15
C GLY A 11 -8.55 -16.65 -4.64
N TRP A 12 -9.11 -17.81 -4.97
CA TRP A 12 -9.52 -18.14 -6.33
C TRP A 12 -10.66 -17.23 -6.79
N LEU A 13 -11.70 -17.06 -5.97
CA LEU A 13 -12.81 -16.18 -6.26
C LEU A 13 -12.31 -14.76 -6.55
N LEU A 14 -11.42 -14.18 -5.72
CA LEU A 14 -10.92 -12.82 -5.95
C LEU A 14 -10.22 -12.63 -7.30
N GLN A 15 -9.66 -13.69 -7.89
CA GLN A 15 -8.96 -13.62 -9.19
C GLN A 15 -9.92 -13.62 -10.39
N CYS A 16 -11.20 -13.93 -10.21
CA CYS A 16 -12.13 -13.91 -11.35
C CYS A 16 -12.28 -12.49 -11.93
N PRO A 17 -12.31 -12.32 -13.27
CA PRO A 17 -12.52 -11.03 -13.92
C PRO A 17 -13.84 -10.38 -13.50
N ARG A 18 -13.80 -9.10 -13.16
CA ARG A 18 -14.97 -8.34 -12.66
C ARG A 18 -14.88 -6.88 -13.05
N THR A 19 -16.05 -6.23 -13.11
CA THR A 19 -16.10 -4.76 -13.12
C THR A 19 -15.66 -4.20 -11.77
N PRO A 20 -15.17 -2.95 -11.71
CA PRO A 20 -14.73 -2.34 -10.45
C PRO A 20 -15.79 -2.34 -9.34
N SER A 21 -17.06 -2.12 -9.68
CA SER A 21 -18.17 -2.12 -8.73
C SER A 21 -18.38 -3.51 -8.10
N ILE A 22 -18.38 -4.57 -8.92
CA ILE A 22 -18.52 -5.94 -8.40
C ILE A 22 -17.31 -6.31 -7.53
N ALA A 23 -16.11 -5.93 -7.95
CA ALA A 23 -14.90 -6.16 -7.14
C ALA A 23 -14.98 -5.48 -5.76
N ALA A 24 -15.48 -4.24 -5.68
CA ALA A 24 -15.69 -3.55 -4.42
C ALA A 24 -16.75 -4.26 -3.54
N ASN A 25 -17.86 -4.72 -4.13
CA ASN A 25 -18.89 -5.45 -3.40
C ASN A 25 -18.38 -6.80 -2.86
N VAL A 26 -17.53 -7.51 -3.61
CA VAL A 26 -16.91 -8.76 -3.14
C VAL A 26 -15.99 -8.50 -1.94
N LYS A 27 -15.17 -7.44 -1.98
CA LYS A 27 -14.33 -7.06 -0.84
C LYS A 27 -15.16 -6.64 0.36
N LEU A 28 -16.26 -5.91 0.13
CA LEU A 28 -17.19 -5.54 1.19
C LEU A 28 -17.82 -6.78 1.82
N ALA A 29 -18.32 -7.71 1.02
CA ALA A 29 -18.91 -8.96 1.51
C ALA A 29 -17.90 -9.78 2.31
N LEU A 30 -16.64 -9.82 1.87
CA LEU A 30 -15.56 -10.51 2.57
C LEU A 30 -15.30 -9.95 3.98
N PHE A 31 -15.54 -8.65 4.19
CA PHE A 31 -15.24 -7.95 5.44
C PHE A 31 -16.47 -7.51 6.23
N TYR A 32 -17.67 -7.80 5.74
CA TYR A 32 -18.90 -7.30 6.36
C TYR A 32 -19.02 -7.75 7.82
N ASP A 33 -18.79 -9.05 8.08
CA ASP A 33 -18.82 -9.62 9.42
C ASP A 33 -17.73 -9.02 10.32
N ALA A 34 -16.57 -8.67 9.77
CA ALA A 34 -15.49 -8.04 10.53
C ALA A 34 -15.83 -6.59 10.93
N LEU A 35 -16.55 -5.85 10.09
CA LEU A 35 -16.95 -4.47 10.39
C LEU A 35 -17.97 -4.41 11.54
N PHE A 36 -18.82 -5.42 11.70
CA PHE A 36 -19.89 -5.42 12.71
C PHE A 36 -19.72 -6.50 13.78
N PHE A 37 -18.53 -7.10 13.89
CA PHE A 37 -18.27 -8.25 14.74
C PHE A 37 -18.60 -8.00 16.22
N ASP A 38 -19.48 -8.81 16.75
CA ASP A 38 -19.79 -8.93 18.17
C ASP A 38 -19.25 -10.26 18.72
N PRO A 39 -18.20 -10.25 19.57
CA PRO A 39 -17.61 -11.48 20.09
C PRO A 39 -18.54 -12.30 20.99
N GLN A 40 -19.70 -11.74 21.41
CA GLN A 40 -20.71 -12.45 22.18
C GLN A 40 -21.72 -13.20 21.31
N ARG A 41 -21.79 -12.88 20.01
CA ARG A 41 -22.84 -13.38 19.09
C ARG A 41 -22.26 -14.07 17.87
N ASP A 42 -21.17 -13.53 17.33
CA ASP A 42 -20.63 -13.92 16.05
C ASP A 42 -19.53 -14.98 16.19
N SER A 43 -19.49 -15.89 15.23
CA SER A 43 -18.48 -16.93 15.18
C SER A 43 -17.18 -16.41 14.57
N ILE A 44 -16.05 -16.77 15.19
CA ILE A 44 -14.72 -16.50 14.63
C ILE A 44 -14.56 -17.07 13.20
N MET A 45 -15.27 -18.14 12.90
CA MET A 45 -15.25 -18.79 11.58
C MET A 45 -15.81 -17.91 10.46
N ASN A 46 -16.53 -16.83 10.76
CA ASN A 46 -17.05 -15.90 9.76
C ASN A 46 -15.93 -14.99 9.23
N ILE A 47 -15.01 -14.57 10.10
CA ILE A 47 -13.95 -13.61 9.79
C ILE A 47 -12.57 -14.27 9.57
N GLU A 48 -12.38 -15.49 10.09
CA GLU A 48 -11.15 -16.28 9.97
C GLU A 48 -10.69 -16.47 8.51
N PRO A 49 -11.55 -16.83 7.53
CA PRO A 49 -11.11 -17.08 6.16
C PRO A 49 -10.50 -15.86 5.47
N ALA A 50 -11.05 -14.67 5.71
CA ALA A 50 -10.53 -13.42 5.15
C ALA A 50 -9.15 -13.08 5.71
N MET A 51 -8.98 -13.25 7.03
CA MET A 51 -7.71 -13.03 7.69
C MET A 51 -6.64 -14.02 7.22
N LEU A 52 -6.97 -15.32 7.16
CA LEU A 52 -6.04 -16.33 6.66
C LEU A 52 -5.67 -16.12 5.20
N LEU A 53 -6.61 -15.68 4.35
CA LEU A 53 -6.31 -15.30 2.98
C LEU A 53 -5.24 -14.20 2.94
N MET A 54 -5.39 -13.14 3.73
CA MET A 54 -4.41 -12.05 3.80
C MET A 54 -3.04 -12.54 4.29
N THR A 55 -2.96 -13.28 5.39
CA THR A 55 -1.65 -13.72 5.93
C THR A 55 -0.96 -14.77 5.06
N ARG A 56 -1.72 -15.71 4.49
CA ARG A 56 -1.15 -16.77 3.63
C ARG A 56 -0.75 -16.25 2.25
N SER A 57 -1.24 -15.09 1.85
CA SER A 57 -0.85 -14.44 0.61
C SER A 57 0.50 -13.71 0.73
N ILE A 58 0.95 -13.33 1.93
CA ILE A 58 2.19 -12.54 2.12
C ILE A 58 3.40 -13.12 1.37
N PRO A 59 3.73 -14.43 1.46
CA PRO A 59 4.99 -14.93 0.89
C PRO A 59 5.07 -14.91 -0.64
N LYS A 60 3.93 -14.87 -1.34
CA LYS A 60 3.88 -15.03 -2.81
C LYS A 60 3.01 -14.02 -3.55
N TYR A 61 1.99 -13.49 -2.87
CA TYR A 61 0.96 -12.64 -3.42
C TYR A 61 0.66 -11.45 -2.50
N VAL A 62 1.70 -10.78 -1.97
CA VAL A 62 1.56 -9.65 -1.04
C VAL A 62 0.61 -8.56 -1.53
N GLY A 63 0.50 -8.37 -2.86
CA GLY A 63 -0.47 -7.44 -3.45
C GLY A 63 -1.94 -7.74 -3.10
N ILE A 64 -2.30 -9.00 -2.87
CA ILE A 64 -3.63 -9.38 -2.37
C ILE A 64 -3.81 -8.86 -0.93
N THR A 65 -2.82 -9.11 -0.07
CA THR A 65 -2.81 -8.64 1.32
C THR A 65 -2.98 -7.12 1.37
N SER A 66 -2.18 -6.37 0.60
CA SER A 66 -2.25 -4.91 0.55
C SER A 66 -3.60 -4.40 0.10
N MET A 67 -4.11 -4.95 -1.02
CA MET A 67 -5.39 -4.55 -1.60
C MET A 67 -6.55 -4.74 -0.61
N LEU A 68 -6.53 -5.85 0.14
CA LEU A 68 -7.57 -6.19 1.10
C LEU A 68 -7.44 -5.37 2.40
N MET A 69 -6.23 -5.18 2.90
CA MET A 69 -5.96 -4.31 4.06
C MET A 69 -6.35 -2.86 3.80
N GLU A 70 -5.94 -2.30 2.67
CA GLU A 70 -6.30 -0.94 2.26
C GLU A 70 -7.82 -0.78 2.20
N PHE A 71 -8.52 -1.73 1.56
CA PHE A 71 -9.97 -1.72 1.51
C PHE A 71 -10.61 -1.78 2.91
N LEU A 72 -10.14 -2.67 3.78
CA LEU A 72 -10.68 -2.85 5.13
C LEU A 72 -10.53 -1.59 5.99
N ILE A 73 -9.35 -0.95 5.96
CA ILE A 73 -9.09 0.29 6.71
C ILE A 73 -10.00 1.42 6.21
N ILE A 74 -10.16 1.58 4.89
CA ILE A 74 -11.06 2.58 4.32
C ILE A 74 -12.52 2.27 4.68
N ALA A 75 -12.96 1.01 4.55
CA ALA A 75 -14.33 0.59 4.81
C ALA A 75 -14.72 0.78 6.29
N LYS A 76 -13.82 0.46 7.23
CA LYS A 76 -13.99 0.70 8.66
C LYS A 76 -14.42 2.15 8.95
N ASP A 77 -13.79 3.12 8.28
CA ASP A 77 -14.02 4.53 8.56
C ASP A 77 -15.11 5.16 7.68
N ASN A 78 -15.39 4.62 6.50
CA ASN A 78 -16.24 5.27 5.50
C ASN A 78 -17.52 4.49 5.12
N TYR A 79 -17.68 3.24 5.56
CA TYR A 79 -18.84 2.42 5.17
C TYR A 79 -20.18 3.05 5.61
N ASN A 80 -20.25 3.56 6.85
CA ASN A 80 -21.45 4.19 7.40
C ASN A 80 -21.06 5.38 8.28
N LEU A 81 -20.95 6.57 7.70
CA LEU A 81 -20.51 7.77 8.43
C LEU A 81 -21.35 8.07 9.67
N PRO A 82 -22.71 8.03 9.63
CA PRO A 82 -23.53 8.22 10.83
C PRO A 82 -23.26 7.21 11.97
N ARG A 83 -22.84 5.99 11.63
CA ARG A 83 -22.62 4.90 12.60
C ARG A 83 -21.17 4.40 12.58
N ARG A 84 -20.21 5.26 12.23
CA ARG A 84 -18.78 4.92 12.12
C ARG A 84 -18.23 4.30 13.40
N HIS A 85 -18.70 4.72 14.56
CA HIS A 85 -18.27 4.15 15.84
C HIS A 85 -18.62 2.64 15.95
N LEU A 86 -19.71 2.18 15.32
CA LEU A 86 -20.06 0.76 15.29
C LEU A 86 -19.09 -0.03 14.41
N THR A 87 -18.78 0.49 13.21
CA THR A 87 -17.85 -0.19 12.30
C THR A 87 -16.43 -0.23 12.85
N GLN A 88 -16.00 0.83 13.54
CA GLN A 88 -14.71 0.86 14.23
C GLN A 88 -14.66 -0.13 15.40
N ARG A 89 -15.72 -0.22 16.20
CA ARG A 89 -15.79 -1.16 17.32
C ARG A 89 -15.83 -2.61 16.84
N GLY A 90 -16.64 -2.92 15.82
CA GLY A 90 -16.69 -4.26 15.25
C GLY A 90 -15.33 -4.67 14.68
N PHE A 91 -14.67 -3.78 13.93
CA PHE A 91 -13.31 -4.02 13.45
C PHE A 91 -12.33 -4.31 14.60
N GLN A 92 -12.32 -3.50 15.66
CA GLN A 92 -11.44 -3.72 16.82
C GLN A 92 -11.72 -5.07 17.49
N ASN A 93 -13.00 -5.40 17.68
CA ASN A 93 -13.41 -6.68 18.24
C ASN A 93 -12.94 -7.85 17.36
N ALA A 94 -13.11 -7.76 16.05
CA ALA A 94 -12.70 -8.77 15.08
C ALA A 94 -11.19 -9.02 15.16
N MET A 95 -10.38 -7.94 15.12
CA MET A 95 -8.93 -8.05 15.22
C MET A 95 -8.47 -8.69 16.53
N LEU A 96 -9.07 -8.29 17.66
CA LEU A 96 -8.79 -8.89 18.97
C LEU A 96 -9.20 -10.37 19.01
N ALA A 97 -10.36 -10.72 18.45
CA ALA A 97 -10.84 -12.09 18.42
C ALA A 97 -9.95 -13.00 17.56
N LEU A 98 -9.45 -12.52 16.41
CA LEU A 98 -8.53 -13.26 15.53
C LEU A 98 -7.21 -13.59 16.23
N VAL A 99 -6.64 -12.65 16.99
CA VAL A 99 -5.43 -12.88 17.77
C VAL A 99 -5.70 -13.80 18.97
N ARG A 100 -6.77 -13.56 19.73
CA ARG A 100 -7.14 -14.36 20.91
C ARG A 100 -7.41 -15.82 20.57
N ASN A 101 -8.09 -16.08 19.46
CA ASN A 101 -8.38 -17.42 18.97
C ASN A 101 -7.24 -18.05 18.15
N ARG A 102 -6.06 -17.42 18.12
CA ARG A 102 -4.85 -17.93 17.42
C ARG A 102 -5.05 -18.19 15.93
N VAL A 103 -5.98 -17.48 15.28
CA VAL A 103 -6.09 -17.48 13.81
C VAL A 103 -4.82 -16.88 13.21
N VAL A 104 -4.34 -15.81 13.83
CA VAL A 104 -3.04 -15.19 13.55
C VAL A 104 -2.27 -14.98 14.86
N ARG A 105 -0.94 -15.00 14.80
CA ARG A 105 -0.09 -14.83 16.00
C ARG A 105 -0.03 -13.37 16.45
N SER A 106 0.09 -12.46 15.48
CA SER A 106 0.08 -11.01 15.66
C SER A 106 -0.43 -10.35 14.37
N LEU A 107 -0.86 -9.09 14.48
CA LEU A 107 -1.16 -8.24 13.33
C LEU A 107 0.12 -7.64 12.72
N ASP A 108 1.27 -7.73 13.41
CA ASP A 108 2.54 -7.16 12.95
C ASP A 108 3.01 -7.78 11.63
N GLU A 109 2.64 -9.04 11.34
CA GLU A 109 2.95 -9.69 10.07
C GLU A 109 2.31 -8.95 8.89
N LEU A 110 1.11 -8.39 9.09
CA LEU A 110 0.41 -7.62 8.07
C LEU A 110 1.01 -6.23 7.89
N THR A 111 1.42 -5.57 8.98
CA THR A 111 2.03 -4.22 8.90
C THR A 111 3.40 -4.27 8.25
N LYS A 112 4.23 -5.26 8.63
CA LYS A 112 5.56 -5.48 8.02
C LYS A 112 5.47 -5.77 6.52
N ALA A 113 4.48 -6.56 6.11
CA ALA A 113 4.25 -6.86 4.70
C ALA A 113 3.97 -5.58 3.87
N GLU A 114 3.29 -4.59 4.45
CA GLU A 114 3.09 -3.30 3.79
C GLU A 114 4.38 -2.46 3.73
N GLU A 115 5.15 -2.41 4.82
CA GLU A 115 6.44 -1.71 4.88
C GLU A 115 7.43 -2.25 3.82
N GLU A 116 7.61 -3.57 3.77
CA GLU A 116 8.48 -4.23 2.78
C GLU A 116 8.05 -3.92 1.34
N ARG A 117 6.74 -3.82 1.09
CA ARG A 117 6.23 -3.47 -0.24
C ARG A 117 6.51 -2.02 -0.61
N TRP A 118 6.42 -1.09 0.33
CA TRP A 118 6.79 0.31 0.11
C TRP A 118 8.27 0.44 -0.24
N GLU A 119 9.14 -0.26 0.49
CA GLU A 119 10.59 -0.36 0.22
C GLU A 119 10.87 -0.91 -1.18
N GLN A 120 10.22 -2.02 -1.56
CA GLN A 120 10.37 -2.61 -2.90
C GLN A 120 9.94 -1.65 -4.01
N ARG A 121 8.85 -0.91 -3.82
CA ARG A 121 8.36 0.07 -4.81
C ARG A 121 9.28 1.26 -4.94
N GLN A 122 9.82 1.77 -3.84
CA GLN A 122 10.80 2.85 -3.87
C GLN A 122 12.09 2.41 -4.55
N THR A 123 12.57 1.20 -4.24
CA THR A 123 13.76 0.62 -4.85
C THR A 123 13.59 0.42 -6.36
N ALA A 124 12.41 -0.06 -6.80
CA ALA A 124 12.10 -0.21 -8.21
C ALA A 124 12.00 1.14 -8.94
N ALA A 125 11.35 2.15 -8.32
CA ALA A 125 11.25 3.49 -8.91
C ALA A 125 12.62 4.17 -9.06
N LEU A 126 13.53 4.00 -8.09
CA LEU A 126 14.90 4.49 -8.17
C LEU A 126 15.72 3.79 -9.25
N ARG A 127 15.43 2.50 -9.51
CA ARG A 127 16.07 1.74 -10.59
C ARG A 127 15.61 2.23 -11.98
N ASP A 128 14.33 2.51 -12.15
CA ASP A 128 13.76 2.94 -13.43
C ASP A 128 14.04 4.41 -13.75
N HIS A 129 14.21 5.25 -12.71
CA HIS A 129 14.53 6.67 -12.83
C HIS A 129 15.70 7.05 -11.91
N PRO A 130 16.96 6.77 -12.33
CA PRO A 130 18.14 7.15 -11.56
C PRO A 130 18.25 8.67 -11.43
N ILE A 131 18.47 9.15 -10.21
CA ILE A 131 18.72 10.57 -9.95
C ILE A 131 20.00 10.97 -10.68
N PRO A 132 19.97 11.99 -11.57
CA PRO A 132 21.18 12.42 -12.26
C PRO A 132 22.21 12.90 -11.23
N GLU A 133 23.38 12.26 -11.21
CA GLU A 133 24.52 12.69 -10.42
C GLU A 133 24.83 14.16 -10.75
N ARG A 134 24.75 15.04 -9.73
CA ARG A 134 25.29 16.39 -9.86
C ARG A 134 26.78 16.26 -10.12
N GLN A 135 27.22 16.63 -11.32
CA GLN A 135 28.64 16.77 -11.64
C GLN A 135 29.27 17.81 -10.71
N ALA A 136 29.85 17.35 -9.61
CA ALA A 136 30.78 18.12 -8.80
C ALA A 136 32.16 18.00 -9.44
N GLY A 137 32.70 19.09 -9.99
CA GLY A 137 34.11 19.14 -10.39
C GLY A 137 34.44 19.77 -11.74
N GLY A 138 33.87 20.94 -12.06
CA GLY A 138 34.40 21.80 -13.11
C GLY A 138 35.69 22.48 -12.64
N ARG A 139 36.84 21.98 -13.11
CA ARG A 139 38.20 22.49 -12.88
C ARG A 139 38.30 24.01 -13.15
N LEU A 140 38.66 24.79 -12.12
CA LEU A 140 39.36 26.07 -12.34
C LEU A 140 40.81 25.75 -12.77
N GLY A 141 41.00 25.59 -14.07
CA GLY A 141 42.32 25.56 -14.70
C GLY A 141 42.73 26.97 -15.08
N GLN A 142 43.81 27.46 -14.48
CA GLN A 142 44.62 28.59 -14.93
C GLN A 142 44.76 28.61 -16.46
N GLN A 143 44.45 29.75 -17.07
CA GLN A 143 45.12 30.14 -18.32
C GLN A 143 45.78 31.49 -18.12
N ASP A 144 47.09 31.44 -18.26
CA ASP A 144 48.05 32.52 -18.17
C ASP A 144 47.79 33.63 -19.17
N ALA A 145 48.25 34.80 -18.75
CA ALA A 145 48.38 36.00 -19.53
C ALA A 145 49.16 35.79 -20.84
N LYS A 146 48.68 36.38 -21.94
CA LYS A 146 49.52 37.07 -22.93
C LYS A 146 48.68 37.89 -23.94
N ARG A 147 49.00 39.19 -23.97
CA ARG A 147 49.15 40.10 -25.14
C ARG A 147 47.85 40.44 -25.91
N HIS A 148 47.36 41.67 -25.81
CA HIS A 148 47.79 42.92 -26.48
C HIS A 148 46.84 43.25 -27.63
N GLY A 149 46.47 44.53 -27.74
CA GLY A 149 46.10 45.13 -29.02
C GLY A 149 44.66 45.60 -29.15
N ASP A 150 44.46 46.86 -28.78
CA ASP A 150 43.78 47.89 -29.57
C ASP A 150 42.26 47.87 -29.83
N SER A 151 41.67 48.94 -29.28
CA SER A 151 40.93 50.01 -29.98
C SER A 151 39.50 49.80 -30.51
N THR A 152 38.67 50.73 -30.02
CA THR A 152 37.53 51.43 -30.67
C THR A 152 36.23 50.69 -30.95
N GLY A 153 35.13 51.22 -30.40
CA GLY A 153 33.77 50.87 -30.80
C GLY A 153 32.69 51.35 -29.84
N SER A 154 32.35 52.63 -29.91
CA SER A 154 31.22 53.28 -29.24
C SER A 154 29.86 52.78 -29.77
N PHE A 155 28.83 52.66 -28.90
CA PHE A 155 27.38 52.94 -29.12
C PHE A 155 26.61 52.43 -27.88
N ILE A 156 26.10 53.25 -26.95
CA ILE A 156 24.96 54.20 -26.99
C ILE A 156 23.60 53.56 -27.31
N THR A 157 22.84 53.38 -26.21
CA THR A 157 21.38 53.52 -25.98
C THR A 157 20.36 52.70 -26.80
N GLY A 158 19.59 51.89 -26.06
CA GLY A 158 18.25 52.28 -25.61
C GLY A 158 17.05 51.89 -26.50
N GLY A 159 16.01 51.34 -25.86
CA GLY A 159 14.62 51.55 -26.27
C GLY A 159 13.81 50.31 -26.57
N ASN A 160 12.94 49.97 -25.60
CA ASN A 160 11.73 49.13 -25.64
C ASN A 160 11.85 47.64 -25.95
#